data_AF-A0A4R0NEE2-F1
#
_entry.id   AF-A0A4R0NEE2-F1
#
_cell.length_a   1.000
_cell.length_b   1.000
_cell.length_c   1.000
_cell.angle_alpha   90.00
_cell.angle_beta   90.00
_cell.angle_gamma   90.00
#
_symmetry.space_group_name_H-M   'P 1'
#
loop_
_entity.id
_entity.type
_entity.pdbx_description
1 polymer ?
#
loop_
_entity_poly.entity_id
_entity_poly.type
_entity_poly.pdbx_seq_one_letter_code
_entity_poly.pdbx_strand_id
1 'polypeptide(L)'
;MENPPNSEVRSAIQTENQHESLLSYPAETLIQLFTATLEKFSYPELFAVLVSPETPLISTIIRTAIKSKQNAEPFRLSLEQAERRTVILLNNRRKKFARRTWKTQPLFALEVIRQKYPHYTEEILTADLILVKPRKRREKFVKRTSEFGLRICQIRKLSGIMKLSDPESPKYYKCCNQIAGYMQGLKNRSPISLQVNYSGESFQYDFPWNSRESDIKAFIAITKKVGSFKELDEQWSSYHSSGK
;
A
#
# COMPACT_ATOMS: atom_id res chain seq x y z
N MET A 1 -33.13 -50.49 -23.88
CA MET A 1 -32.31 -49.46 -23.20
C MET A 1 -32.83 -48.13 -23.67
N GLU A 2 -33.81 -47.59 -22.96
CA GLU A 2 -34.46 -46.32 -23.29
C GLU A 2 -34.12 -45.32 -22.18
N ASN A 3 -33.53 -44.19 -22.57
CA ASN A 3 -33.23 -43.08 -21.68
C ASN A 3 -34.54 -42.39 -21.27
N PRO A 4 -34.76 -42.07 -19.98
CA PRO A 4 -35.92 -41.31 -19.59
C PRO A 4 -35.83 -39.83 -20.05
N PRO A 5 -36.96 -39.17 -20.30
CA PRO A 5 -37.01 -37.96 -21.10
C PRO A 5 -36.80 -36.70 -20.26
N ASN A 6 -36.02 -35.80 -20.86
CA ASN A 6 -35.59 -34.46 -20.44
C ASN A 6 -36.74 -33.43 -20.34
N SER A 7 -37.94 -33.85 -19.91
CA SER A 7 -39.18 -33.06 -20.03
C SER A 7 -39.65 -32.41 -18.73
N GLU A 8 -39.26 -32.94 -17.56
CA GLU A 8 -39.66 -32.38 -16.26
C GLU A 8 -38.86 -31.14 -15.84
N VAL A 9 -37.70 -30.89 -16.46
CA VAL A 9 -36.89 -29.69 -16.18
C VAL A 9 -37.43 -28.46 -16.92
N ARG A 10 -38.23 -28.64 -17.98
CA ARG A 10 -38.74 -27.54 -18.81
C ARG A 10 -40.07 -26.99 -18.32
N SER A 11 -40.85 -27.76 -17.57
CA SER A 11 -42.18 -27.35 -17.08
C SER A 11 -42.14 -26.50 -15.80
N ALA A 12 -41.00 -26.41 -15.10
CA ALA A 12 -40.88 -25.56 -13.90
C ALA A 12 -40.57 -24.07 -14.21
N ILE A 13 -40.43 -23.68 -15.49
CA ILE A 13 -39.96 -22.33 -15.87
C ILE A 13 -41.11 -21.40 -16.33
N GLN A 14 -42.36 -21.87 -16.32
CA GLN A 14 -43.50 -21.06 -16.74
C GLN A 14 -44.63 -21.15 -15.72
N THR A 15 -44.56 -20.34 -14.65
CA THR A 15 -45.67 -19.51 -14.14
C THR A 15 -45.26 -18.74 -12.88
N GLU A 16 -45.65 -17.46 -12.84
CA GLU A 16 -45.99 -16.68 -11.65
C GLU A 16 -44.88 -16.17 -10.69
N ASN A 17 -44.70 -14.85 -10.76
CA ASN A 17 -44.41 -13.90 -9.67
C ASN A 17 -44.45 -14.44 -8.23
N GLN A 18 -43.43 -15.17 -7.81
CA GLN A 18 -42.90 -15.16 -6.46
C GLN A 18 -41.39 -15.29 -6.58
N HIS A 19 -40.64 -14.21 -6.34
CA HIS A 19 -39.22 -14.33 -6.09
C HIS A 19 -39.07 -15.07 -4.76
N GLU A 20 -39.17 -16.40 -4.78
CA GLU A 20 -38.66 -17.23 -3.70
C GLU A 20 -37.24 -16.74 -3.42
N SER A 21 -37.01 -16.39 -2.15
CA SER A 21 -35.72 -15.86 -1.72
C SER A 21 -34.62 -16.76 -2.26
N LEU A 22 -33.60 -16.20 -2.91
CA LEU A 22 -32.48 -16.99 -3.45
C LEU A 22 -31.78 -17.86 -2.39
N LEU A 23 -32.09 -17.67 -1.10
CA LEU A 23 -31.67 -18.51 0.02
C LEU A 23 -32.40 -19.86 0.11
N SER A 24 -33.58 -20.01 -0.50
CA SER A 24 -34.36 -21.25 -0.49
C SER A 24 -33.80 -22.30 -1.45
N TYR A 25 -33.10 -21.86 -2.50
CA TYR A 25 -32.54 -22.77 -3.50
C TYR A 25 -31.26 -23.45 -2.99
N PRO A 26 -31.09 -24.75 -3.29
CA PRO A 26 -29.83 -25.42 -3.03
C PRO A 26 -28.73 -24.84 -3.94
N ALA A 27 -27.48 -24.97 -3.49
CA ALA A 27 -26.32 -24.37 -4.14
C ALA A 27 -26.17 -24.79 -5.62
N GLU A 28 -26.49 -26.04 -5.95
CA GLU A 28 -26.45 -26.57 -7.32
C GLU A 28 -27.48 -25.90 -8.23
N THR A 29 -28.72 -25.75 -7.75
CA THR A 29 -29.79 -25.06 -8.49
C THR A 29 -29.45 -23.60 -8.71
N LEU A 30 -28.87 -22.91 -7.73
CA LEU A 30 -28.40 -21.53 -7.91
C LEU A 30 -27.32 -21.41 -8.99
N ILE A 31 -26.37 -22.35 -9.03
CA ILE A 31 -25.33 -22.38 -10.05
C ILE A 31 -25.95 -22.59 -11.44
N GLN A 32 -26.90 -23.51 -11.58
CA GLN A 32 -27.60 -23.74 -12.84
C GLN A 32 -28.43 -22.52 -13.27
N LEU A 33 -29.17 -21.91 -12.34
CA LEU A 33 -29.97 -20.71 -12.58
C LEU A 33 -29.11 -19.54 -13.05
N PHE A 34 -27.98 -19.28 -12.40
CA PHE A 34 -27.06 -18.22 -12.82
C PHE A 34 -26.35 -18.55 -14.13
N THR A 35 -26.05 -19.82 -14.40
CA THR A 35 -25.48 -20.22 -15.70
C THR A 35 -26.46 -19.95 -16.85
N ALA A 36 -27.75 -20.19 -16.63
CA ALA A 36 -28.78 -20.04 -17.65
C ALA A 36 -29.32 -18.61 -17.78
N THR A 37 -29.46 -17.87 -16.68
CA THR A 37 -30.29 -16.64 -16.63
C THR A 37 -29.74 -15.51 -15.76
N LEU A 38 -28.43 -15.43 -15.52
CA LEU A 38 -27.82 -14.36 -14.69
C LEU A 38 -28.21 -12.92 -15.12
N GLU A 39 -28.41 -12.70 -16.42
CA GLU A 39 -28.76 -11.38 -16.95
C GLU A 39 -30.11 -10.86 -16.41
N LYS A 40 -31.05 -11.77 -16.12
CA LYS A 40 -32.42 -11.44 -15.68
C LYS A 40 -32.49 -10.96 -14.22
N PHE A 41 -31.51 -11.30 -13.39
CA PHE A 41 -31.51 -10.94 -11.96
C PHE A 41 -31.10 -9.48 -11.73
N SER A 42 -31.85 -8.71 -10.95
CA SER A 42 -31.46 -7.33 -10.65
C SER A 42 -30.30 -7.27 -9.62
N TYR A 43 -29.49 -6.21 -9.63
CA TYR A 43 -28.48 -6.02 -8.58
C TYR A 43 -29.07 -6.00 -7.16
N PRO A 44 -30.19 -5.30 -6.90
CA PRO A 44 -30.84 -5.33 -5.59
C PRO A 44 -31.17 -6.74 -5.11
N GLU A 45 -31.69 -7.62 -5.97
CA GLU A 45 -31.96 -9.03 -5.63
C GLU A 45 -30.68 -9.77 -5.23
N LEU A 46 -29.60 -9.62 -6.00
CA LEU A 46 -28.32 -10.27 -5.70
C LEU A 46 -27.71 -9.74 -4.39
N PHE A 47 -27.86 -8.45 -4.09
CA PHE A 47 -27.33 -7.87 -2.88
C PHE A 47 -28.17 -8.15 -1.63
N ALA A 48 -29.50 -8.28 -1.76
CA ALA A 48 -30.40 -8.60 -0.65
C ALA A 48 -29.98 -9.88 0.08
N VAL A 49 -29.55 -10.89 -0.67
CA VAL A 49 -29.11 -12.19 -0.13
C VAL A 49 -27.79 -12.09 0.65
N LEU A 50 -26.96 -11.09 0.35
CA LEU A 50 -25.69 -10.89 1.05
C LEU A 50 -25.86 -10.25 2.42
N VAL A 51 -27.04 -9.72 2.74
CA VAL A 51 -27.38 -9.09 4.03
C VAL A 51 -27.62 -10.15 5.12
N SER A 52 -28.17 -11.30 4.76
CA SER A 52 -28.41 -12.46 5.64
C SER A 52 -27.37 -13.56 5.40
N PRO A 53 -26.28 -13.63 6.19
CA PRO A 53 -25.10 -14.44 5.89
C PRO A 53 -25.22 -15.92 6.26
N GLU A 54 -26.44 -16.47 6.30
CA GLU A 54 -26.73 -17.79 6.89
C GLU A 54 -25.97 -18.94 6.19
N THR A 55 -25.65 -18.77 4.90
CA THR A 55 -24.95 -19.80 4.12
C THR A 55 -23.73 -19.22 3.40
N PRO A 56 -22.49 -19.45 3.92
CA PRO A 56 -21.27 -18.90 3.33
C PRO A 56 -21.00 -19.43 1.91
N LEU A 57 -21.54 -20.59 1.56
CA LEU A 57 -21.51 -21.16 0.21
C LEU A 57 -22.34 -20.32 -0.77
N ILE A 58 -23.61 -20.07 -0.44
CA ILE A 58 -24.50 -19.23 -1.27
C ILE A 58 -23.93 -17.82 -1.41
N SER A 59 -23.42 -17.23 -0.32
CA SER A 59 -22.75 -15.92 -0.36
C SER A 59 -21.55 -15.91 -1.33
N THR A 60 -20.81 -17.01 -1.42
CA THR A 60 -19.69 -17.15 -2.36
C THR A 60 -20.18 -17.22 -3.80
N ILE A 61 -21.21 -18.02 -4.08
CA ILE A 61 -21.84 -18.15 -5.40
C ILE A 61 -22.41 -16.80 -5.89
N ILE A 62 -23.11 -16.08 -5.02
CA ILE A 62 -23.71 -14.78 -5.36
C ILE A 62 -22.65 -13.71 -5.60
N ARG A 63 -21.59 -13.66 -4.79
CA ARG A 63 -20.48 -12.73 -5.04
C ARG A 63 -19.80 -12.99 -6.38
N THR A 64 -19.68 -14.26 -6.77
CA THR A 64 -19.14 -14.60 -8.08
C THR A 64 -20.10 -14.23 -9.21
N ALA A 65 -21.41 -14.40 -9.01
CA ALA A 65 -22.43 -13.98 -9.97
C ALA A 65 -22.42 -12.45 -10.18
N ILE A 66 -22.37 -11.67 -9.09
CA ILE A 66 -22.22 -10.20 -9.14
C ILE A 66 -20.97 -9.81 -9.92
N LYS A 67 -19.83 -10.46 -9.65
CA LYS A 67 -18.58 -10.17 -10.35
C LYS A 67 -18.66 -10.48 -11.84
N SER A 68 -19.21 -11.64 -12.21
CA SER A 68 -19.42 -12.01 -13.62
C SER A 68 -20.33 -10.99 -14.32
N LYS A 69 -21.42 -10.57 -13.66
CA LYS A 69 -22.34 -9.55 -14.18
C LYS A 69 -21.67 -8.17 -14.35
N GLN A 70 -20.87 -7.74 -13.38
CA GLN A 70 -20.11 -6.47 -13.46
C GLN A 70 -19.09 -6.46 -14.61
N ASN A 71 -18.49 -7.61 -14.89
CA ASN A 71 -17.50 -7.76 -15.95
C ASN A 71 -18.11 -8.09 -17.32
N ALA A 72 -19.44 -8.24 -17.42
CA ALA A 72 -20.14 -8.76 -18.61
C ALA A 72 -19.57 -10.11 -19.10
N GLU A 73 -19.18 -10.98 -18.16
CA GLU A 73 -18.63 -12.31 -18.44
C GLU A 73 -19.68 -13.40 -18.16
N PRO A 74 -19.66 -14.51 -18.91
CA PRO A 74 -20.52 -15.65 -18.61
C PRO A 74 -20.21 -16.20 -17.22
N PHE A 75 -21.25 -16.57 -16.48
CA PHE A 75 -21.09 -17.21 -15.18
C PHE A 75 -20.45 -18.59 -15.35
N ARG A 76 -19.27 -18.79 -14.75
CA ARG A 76 -18.53 -20.06 -14.77
C ARG A 76 -18.07 -20.39 -13.36
N LEU A 77 -18.85 -21.19 -12.66
CA LEU A 77 -18.53 -21.70 -11.33
C LEU A 77 -19.09 -23.12 -11.19
N SER A 78 -18.24 -24.09 -10.85
CA SER A 78 -18.71 -25.41 -10.42
C SER A 78 -18.96 -25.44 -8.91
N LEU A 79 -19.79 -26.37 -8.44
CA LEU A 79 -20.05 -26.56 -7.02
C LEU A 79 -18.75 -26.78 -6.24
N GLU A 80 -17.89 -27.67 -6.73
CA GLU A 80 -16.60 -27.97 -6.11
C GLU A 80 -15.72 -26.72 -5.98
N GLN A 81 -15.71 -25.84 -6.99
CA GLN A 81 -14.99 -24.56 -6.93
C GLN A 81 -15.61 -23.61 -5.90
N ALA A 82 -16.93 -23.57 -5.79
CA ALA A 82 -17.65 -22.77 -4.80
C ALA A 82 -17.33 -23.23 -3.37
N GLU A 83 -17.34 -24.54 -3.13
CA GLU A 83 -16.99 -25.15 -1.84
C GLU A 83 -15.53 -24.87 -1.47
N ARG A 84 -14.59 -25.12 -2.38
CA ARG A 84 -13.17 -24.80 -2.17
C ARG A 84 -12.96 -23.33 -1.80
N ARG A 85 -13.61 -22.41 -2.53
CA ARG A 85 -13.55 -20.96 -2.23
C ARG A 85 -14.15 -20.63 -0.87
N THR A 86 -15.25 -21.30 -0.51
CA THR A 86 -15.93 -21.13 0.78
C THR A 86 -15.03 -21.57 1.93
N VAL A 87 -14.40 -22.75 1.83
CA VAL A 87 -13.44 -23.26 2.82
C VAL A 87 -12.27 -22.29 3.01
N ILE A 88 -11.68 -21.80 1.92
CA ILE A 88 -10.59 -20.81 1.96
C ILE A 88 -11.04 -19.53 2.67
N LEU A 89 -12.24 -19.04 2.35
CA LEU A 89 -12.81 -17.83 2.93
C LEU A 89 -13.05 -17.99 4.44
N LEU A 90 -13.64 -19.11 4.87
CA LEU A 90 -13.88 -19.41 6.28
C LEU A 90 -12.58 -19.53 7.05
N ASN A 91 -11.59 -20.25 6.50
CA ASN A 91 -10.25 -20.37 7.08
C ASN A 91 -9.57 -18.99 7.22
N ASN A 92 -9.68 -18.13 6.22
CA ASN A 92 -9.12 -16.77 6.29
C ASN A 92 -9.83 -15.89 7.31
N ARG A 93 -11.16 -16.00 7.45
CA ARG A 93 -11.93 -15.29 8.49
C ARG A 93 -11.50 -15.75 9.89
N ARG A 94 -11.41 -17.06 10.10
CA ARG A 94 -10.92 -17.66 11.35
C ARG A 94 -9.52 -17.16 11.71
N LYS A 95 -8.55 -17.28 10.78
CA LYS A 95 -7.18 -16.78 10.94
C LYS A 95 -7.13 -15.30 11.31
N LYS A 96 -7.91 -14.46 10.61
CA LYS A 96 -7.96 -13.02 10.89
C LYS A 96 -8.53 -12.73 12.27
N PHE A 97 -9.58 -13.44 12.68
CA PHE A 97 -10.16 -13.30 14.01
C PHE A 97 -9.15 -13.70 15.08
N ALA A 98 -8.59 -14.91 14.99
CA ALA A 98 -7.58 -15.43 15.92
C ALA A 98 -6.39 -14.46 16.08
N ARG A 99 -5.83 -13.96 14.98
CA ARG A 99 -4.72 -13.00 15.01
C ARG A 99 -5.07 -11.67 15.67
N ARG A 100 -6.29 -11.16 15.44
CA ARG A 100 -6.76 -9.93 16.07
C ARG A 100 -6.96 -10.12 17.57
N THR A 101 -7.59 -11.23 17.96
CA THR A 101 -7.82 -11.59 19.35
C THR A 101 -6.48 -11.75 20.08
N TRP A 102 -5.54 -12.51 19.51
CA TRP A 102 -4.21 -12.70 20.08
C TRP A 102 -3.44 -11.39 20.27
N LYS A 103 -3.52 -10.48 19.29
CA LYS A 103 -2.88 -9.16 19.40
C LYS A 103 -3.48 -8.29 20.51
N THR A 104 -4.78 -8.43 20.76
CA THR A 104 -5.51 -7.56 21.69
C THR A 104 -5.47 -8.11 23.12
N GLN A 105 -5.59 -9.43 23.27
CA GLN A 105 -5.71 -10.11 24.56
C GLN A 105 -5.05 -11.51 24.50
N PRO A 106 -3.72 -11.60 24.52
CA PRO A 106 -3.01 -12.87 24.30
C PRO A 106 -3.32 -13.93 25.37
N LEU A 107 -3.44 -13.52 26.65
CA LEU A 107 -3.66 -14.44 27.77
C LEU A 107 -5.00 -15.19 27.69
N PHE A 108 -6.06 -14.52 27.20
CA PHE A 108 -7.40 -15.08 27.07
C PHE A 108 -7.79 -15.41 25.62
N ALA A 109 -6.82 -15.37 24.70
CA ALA A 109 -7.10 -15.46 23.28
C ALA A 109 -7.78 -16.78 22.90
N LEU A 110 -7.29 -17.91 23.44
CA LEU A 110 -7.82 -19.23 23.10
C LEU A 110 -9.28 -19.39 23.55
N GLU A 111 -9.62 -18.92 24.75
CA GLU A 111 -10.98 -18.98 25.29
C GLU A 111 -11.95 -18.14 24.45
N VAL A 112 -11.57 -16.90 24.13
CA VAL A 112 -12.39 -16.01 23.30
C VAL A 112 -12.53 -16.54 21.87
N ILE A 113 -11.51 -17.22 21.35
CA ILE A 113 -11.61 -17.89 20.04
C ILE A 113 -12.56 -19.08 20.12
N ARG A 114 -12.49 -19.89 21.18
CA ARG A 114 -13.38 -21.05 21.39
C ARG A 114 -14.84 -20.68 21.52
N GLN A 115 -15.16 -19.53 22.12
CA GLN A 115 -16.53 -19.00 22.15
C GLN A 115 -17.14 -18.86 20.75
N LYS A 116 -16.32 -18.53 19.74
CA LYS A 116 -16.77 -18.38 18.35
C LYS A 116 -16.52 -19.63 17.50
N TYR A 117 -15.51 -20.42 17.84
CA TYR A 117 -15.08 -21.63 17.14
C TYR A 117 -14.85 -22.75 18.16
N PRO A 118 -15.90 -23.50 18.55
CA PRO A 118 -15.81 -24.45 19.67
C PRO A 118 -14.71 -25.51 19.52
N HIS A 119 -14.43 -25.95 18.30
CA HIS A 119 -13.40 -26.94 17.99
C HIS A 119 -11.98 -26.37 17.88
N TYR A 120 -11.75 -25.12 18.27
CA TYR A 120 -10.44 -24.47 18.12
C TYR A 120 -9.46 -24.95 19.20
N THR A 121 -8.38 -25.60 18.77
CA THR A 121 -7.31 -26.13 19.64
C THR A 121 -6.10 -25.19 19.65
N GLU A 122 -5.20 -25.42 20.62
CA GLU A 122 -3.94 -24.67 20.72
C GLU A 122 -3.04 -24.88 19.50
N GLU A 123 -3.02 -26.09 18.94
CA GLU A 123 -2.30 -26.42 17.70
C GLU A 123 -2.80 -25.59 16.51
N ILE A 124 -4.11 -25.39 16.40
CA ILE A 124 -4.69 -24.55 15.35
C ILE A 124 -4.33 -23.08 15.58
N LEU A 125 -4.29 -22.63 16.83
CA LEU A 125 -3.87 -21.27 17.17
C LEU A 125 -2.43 -21.00 16.73
N THR A 126 -1.49 -21.87 17.12
CA THR A 126 -0.08 -21.70 16.77
C THR A 126 0.10 -21.71 15.25
N ALA A 127 -0.56 -22.64 14.54
CA ALA A 127 -0.55 -22.68 13.08
C ALA A 127 -1.15 -21.41 12.42
N ASP A 128 -2.25 -20.88 12.96
CA ASP A 128 -2.90 -19.69 12.42
C ASP A 128 -2.10 -18.40 12.71
N LEU A 129 -1.31 -18.36 13.79
CA LEU A 129 -0.42 -17.25 14.15
C LEU A 129 0.83 -17.16 13.27
N ILE A 130 1.27 -18.28 12.66
CA ILE A 130 2.38 -18.27 11.70
C ILE A 130 2.01 -17.35 10.54
N LEU A 131 2.68 -16.20 10.48
CA LEU A 131 2.60 -15.29 9.35
C LEU A 131 3.47 -15.88 8.24
N VAL A 132 2.85 -16.35 7.17
CA VAL A 132 3.56 -16.53 5.89
C VAL A 132 4.22 -15.19 5.58
N LYS A 133 5.55 -15.20 5.41
CA LYS A 133 6.39 -14.00 5.27
C LYS A 133 5.68 -12.95 4.43
N PRO A 134 5.61 -11.68 4.87
CA PRO A 134 4.94 -10.64 4.11
C PRO A 134 5.54 -10.66 2.69
N ARG A 135 4.68 -10.84 1.68
CA ARG A 135 5.09 -10.59 0.28
C ARG A 135 5.72 -9.20 0.29
N LYS A 136 6.96 -9.08 -0.22
CA LYS A 136 7.63 -7.79 -0.40
C LYS A 136 6.60 -6.87 -1.04
N ARG A 137 6.08 -5.89 -0.28
CA ARG A 137 5.14 -4.93 -0.85
C ARG A 137 5.90 -4.31 -2.01
N ARG A 138 5.32 -4.30 -3.21
CA ARG A 138 5.85 -3.46 -4.29
C ARG A 138 6.02 -2.09 -3.65
N GLU A 139 7.25 -1.57 -3.65
CA GLU A 139 7.48 -0.21 -3.21
C GLU A 139 6.46 0.63 -3.95
N LYS A 140 5.55 1.28 -3.22
CA LYS A 140 4.70 2.28 -3.84
C LYS A 140 5.67 3.17 -4.60
N PHE A 141 5.34 3.55 -5.84
CA PHE A 141 6.08 4.60 -6.52
C PHE A 141 5.96 5.85 -5.64
N VAL A 142 6.89 6.00 -4.71
CA VAL A 142 7.14 7.25 -4.03
C VAL A 142 7.68 8.08 -5.15
N LYS A 143 6.89 9.06 -5.63
CA LYS A 143 7.47 10.17 -6.41
C LYS A 143 8.72 10.54 -5.65
N ARG A 144 9.92 10.26 -6.22
CA ARG A 144 11.16 10.70 -5.59
C ARG A 144 10.92 12.18 -5.32
N THR A 145 10.86 12.58 -4.04
CA THR A 145 10.94 14.00 -3.69
C THR A 145 12.12 14.49 -4.50
N SER A 146 11.89 15.40 -5.44
CA SER A 146 12.90 15.77 -6.41
C SER A 146 14.18 16.04 -5.60
N GLU A 147 15.19 15.19 -5.78
CA GLU A 147 16.31 15.07 -4.84
C GLU A 147 17.33 16.19 -5.11
N PHE A 148 16.81 17.40 -5.32
CA PHE A 148 17.57 18.59 -5.64
C PHE A 148 17.77 19.38 -4.36
N GLY A 149 19.03 19.52 -3.96
CA GLY A 149 19.43 20.33 -2.82
C GLY A 149 20.88 20.05 -2.45
N LEU A 150 21.65 21.10 -2.13
CA LEU A 150 23.07 20.99 -1.80
C LEU A 150 23.35 19.89 -0.77
N ARG A 151 22.59 19.85 0.33
CA ARG A 151 22.83 18.91 1.43
C ARG A 151 22.72 17.45 1.00
N ILE A 152 21.76 17.11 0.14
CA ILE A 152 21.57 15.75 -0.37
C ILE A 152 22.77 15.35 -1.25
N CYS A 153 23.22 16.25 -2.12
CA CYS A 153 24.41 16.04 -2.94
C CYS A 153 25.67 15.81 -2.07
N GLN A 154 25.86 16.64 -1.04
CA GLN A 154 27.01 16.51 -0.13
C GLN A 154 26.96 15.20 0.68
N ILE A 155 25.80 14.79 1.19
CA ILE A 155 25.65 13.52 1.90
C ILE A 155 26.03 12.36 0.98
N ARG A 156 25.61 12.35 -0.29
CA ARG A 156 25.96 11.28 -1.25
C ARG A 156 27.47 11.23 -1.50
N LYS A 157 28.08 12.39 -1.74
CA LYS A 157 29.53 12.50 -1.96
C LYS A 157 30.31 11.98 -0.75
N LEU A 158 29.95 12.44 0.44
CA LEU A 158 30.58 12.01 1.70
C LEU A 158 30.32 10.54 2.00
N SER A 159 29.13 10.02 1.71
CA SER A 159 28.82 8.59 1.88
C SER A 159 29.68 7.71 0.98
N GLY A 160 29.97 8.17 -0.25
CA GLY A 160 30.89 7.50 -1.16
C GLY A 160 32.32 7.47 -0.60
N ILE A 161 32.81 8.61 -0.10
CA ILE A 161 34.14 8.72 0.51
C ILE A 161 34.24 7.85 1.77
N MET A 162 33.22 7.88 2.64
CA MET A 162 33.15 7.12 3.88
C MET A 162 33.25 5.61 3.63
N LYS A 163 32.58 5.10 2.58
CA LYS A 163 32.64 3.66 2.21
C LYS A 163 34.01 3.18 1.77
N LEU A 164 34.84 4.08 1.24
CA LEU A 164 36.18 3.79 0.72
C LEU A 164 37.28 4.16 1.72
N SER A 165 36.93 4.80 2.84
CA SER A 165 37.87 5.23 3.87
C SER A 165 38.01 4.16 4.93
N ASP A 166 39.22 4.02 5.48
CA ASP A 166 39.49 3.19 6.65
C ASP A 166 38.67 3.68 7.85
N PRO A 167 37.88 2.81 8.52
CA PRO A 167 37.07 3.18 9.70
C PRO A 167 37.86 3.84 10.83
N GLU A 168 39.14 3.51 11.00
CA GLU A 168 39.98 4.09 12.06
C GLU A 168 40.56 5.46 11.67
N SER A 169 40.42 5.85 10.40
CA SER A 169 40.99 7.10 9.92
C SER A 169 40.25 8.33 10.46
N PRO A 170 40.97 9.43 10.79
CA PRO A 170 40.33 10.70 11.17
C PRO A 170 39.45 11.27 10.05
N LYS A 171 39.71 10.89 8.79
CA LYS A 171 38.89 11.25 7.62
C LYS A 171 37.51 10.60 7.67
N TYR A 172 37.41 9.36 8.14
CA TYR A 172 36.15 8.65 8.33
C TYR A 172 35.25 9.38 9.32
N TYR A 173 35.77 9.67 10.53
CA TYR A 173 35.03 10.41 11.56
C TYR A 173 34.59 11.80 11.10
N LYS A 174 35.46 12.52 10.37
CA LYS A 174 35.11 13.81 9.76
C LYS A 174 33.93 13.68 8.79
N CYS A 175 33.92 12.66 7.94
CA CYS A 175 32.81 12.40 7.02
C CYS A 175 31.51 12.08 7.78
N CYS A 176 31.58 11.24 8.81
CA CYS A 176 30.41 10.90 9.63
C CYS A 176 29.80 12.14 10.31
N ASN A 177 30.63 13.00 10.91
CA ASN A 177 30.19 14.23 11.56
C ASN A 177 29.53 15.19 10.55
N GLN A 178 30.12 15.34 9.37
CA GLN A 178 29.55 16.17 8.31
C GLN A 178 28.21 15.61 7.80
N ILE A 179 28.11 14.30 7.58
CA ILE A 179 26.85 13.65 7.21
C ILE A 179 25.79 13.88 8.28
N ALA A 180 26.13 13.72 9.56
CA ALA A 180 25.21 13.94 10.67
C ALA A 180 24.69 15.39 10.68
N GLY A 181 25.58 16.39 10.51
CA GLY A 181 25.20 17.79 10.42
C GLY A 181 24.26 18.09 9.24
N TYR A 182 24.57 17.58 8.05
CA TYR A 182 23.69 17.74 6.89
C TYR A 182 22.34 17.05 7.05
N MET A 183 22.30 15.87 7.65
CA MET A 183 21.08 15.12 7.95
C MET A 183 20.20 15.85 8.96
N GLN A 184 20.79 16.42 10.01
CA GLN A 184 20.07 17.22 11.00
C GLN A 184 19.50 18.49 10.36
N GLY A 185 20.29 19.18 9.52
CA GLY A 185 19.82 20.34 8.76
C GLY A 185 18.67 20.01 7.81
N LEU A 186 18.71 18.86 7.14
CA LEU A 186 17.60 18.38 6.30
C LEU A 186 16.35 18.07 7.12
N LYS A 187 16.50 17.38 8.26
CA LYS A 187 15.38 17.05 9.17
C LYS A 187 14.67 18.32 9.65
N ASN A 188 15.44 19.33 10.03
CA ASN A 188 14.93 20.58 10.56
C ASN A 188 14.59 21.61 9.47
N ARG A 189 14.86 21.30 8.19
CA ARG A 189 14.73 22.23 7.05
C ARG A 189 15.40 23.59 7.31
N SER A 190 16.54 23.60 8.00
CA SER A 190 17.24 24.83 8.34
C SER A 190 17.82 25.51 7.10
N PRO A 191 17.92 26.84 7.03
CA PRO A 191 18.60 27.52 5.93
C PRO A 191 20.07 27.07 5.83
N ILE A 192 20.64 27.17 4.64
CA ILE A 192 22.07 26.95 4.39
C ILE A 192 22.76 28.30 4.56
N SER A 193 23.48 28.46 5.66
CA SER A 193 24.20 29.69 5.97
C SER A 193 25.61 29.66 5.44
N LEU A 194 26.00 30.68 4.69
CA LEU A 194 27.36 30.90 4.20
C LEU A 194 27.91 32.21 4.75
N GLN A 195 29.07 32.14 5.40
CA GLN A 195 29.78 33.30 5.89
C GLN A 195 30.77 33.77 4.81
N VAL A 196 30.69 35.05 4.44
CA VAL A 196 31.57 35.71 3.48
C VAL A 196 32.32 36.82 4.20
N ASN A 197 33.64 36.88 3.98
CA ASN A 197 34.52 37.82 4.67
C ASN A 197 35.22 38.71 3.63
N TYR A 198 35.09 40.04 3.79
CA TYR A 198 35.83 41.04 3.01
C TYR A 198 36.42 42.07 3.94
N SER A 199 37.69 42.43 3.75
CA SER A 199 38.35 43.55 4.44
C SER A 199 38.18 43.56 5.98
N GLY A 200 38.09 42.38 6.61
CA GLY A 200 37.92 42.21 8.06
C GLY A 200 36.46 42.19 8.54
N GLU A 201 35.51 42.52 7.67
CA GLU A 201 34.07 42.40 7.94
C GLU A 201 33.56 41.02 7.50
N SER A 202 32.60 40.47 8.25
CA SER A 202 31.99 39.17 7.99
C SER A 202 30.47 39.33 7.88
N PHE A 203 29.89 38.83 6.79
CA PHE A 203 28.45 38.84 6.59
C PHE A 203 27.93 37.41 6.34
N GLN A 204 26.76 37.10 6.88
CA GLN A 204 26.11 35.80 6.72
C GLN A 204 25.01 35.87 5.66
N TYR A 205 25.10 35.01 4.65
CA TYR A 205 24.11 34.83 3.61
C TYR A 205 23.36 33.52 3.83
N ASP A 206 22.04 33.62 3.96
CA ASP A 206 21.18 32.47 4.17
C ASP A 206 20.46 32.06 2.89
N PHE A 207 20.67 30.82 2.48
CA PHE A 207 20.00 30.20 1.34
C PHE A 207 18.86 29.30 1.83
N PRO A 208 17.75 29.20 1.10
CA PRO A 208 16.72 28.20 1.35
C PRO A 208 17.30 26.78 1.49
N TRP A 209 16.73 25.97 2.38
CA TRP A 209 17.24 24.62 2.67
C TRP A 209 17.27 23.68 1.44
N ASN A 210 16.45 23.99 0.42
CA ASN A 210 16.33 23.27 -0.84
C ASN A 210 17.08 23.94 -2.00
N SER A 211 17.96 24.91 -1.74
CA SER A 211 18.77 25.56 -2.78
C SER A 211 19.64 24.56 -3.53
N ARG A 212 19.75 24.74 -4.85
CA ARG A 212 20.53 23.86 -5.71
C ARG A 212 22.02 24.11 -5.49
N GLU A 213 22.82 23.07 -5.70
CA GLU A 213 24.28 23.19 -5.63
C GLU A 213 24.83 24.15 -6.71
N SER A 214 24.17 24.26 -7.86
CA SER A 214 24.50 25.22 -8.92
C SER A 214 24.48 26.65 -8.43
N ASP A 215 23.42 27.03 -7.71
CA ASP A 215 23.15 28.40 -7.31
C ASP A 215 24.16 28.83 -6.24
N ILE A 216 24.44 27.93 -5.30
CA ILE A 216 25.45 28.14 -4.26
C ILE A 216 26.85 28.21 -4.85
N LYS A 217 27.17 27.39 -5.86
CA LYS A 217 28.45 27.49 -6.58
C LYS A 217 28.57 28.80 -7.36
N ALA A 218 27.49 29.26 -7.99
CA ALA A 218 27.45 30.54 -8.69
C ALA A 218 27.70 31.69 -7.72
N PHE A 219 27.04 31.68 -6.56
CA PHE A 219 27.28 32.64 -5.48
C PHE A 219 28.75 32.65 -5.06
N ILE A 220 29.33 31.49 -4.74
CA ILE A 220 30.75 31.38 -4.36
C ILE A 220 31.70 31.84 -5.48
N ALA A 221 31.31 31.66 -6.75
CA ALA A 221 32.10 32.15 -7.87
C ALA A 221 32.06 33.68 -7.97
N ILE A 222 30.92 34.31 -7.66
CA ILE A 222 30.80 35.77 -7.58
C ILE A 222 31.62 36.31 -6.42
N THR A 223 31.54 35.69 -5.24
CA THR A 223 32.32 36.15 -4.07
C THR A 223 33.82 36.16 -4.31
N LYS A 224 34.33 35.23 -5.13
CA LYS A 224 35.75 35.20 -5.50
C LYS A 224 36.17 36.29 -6.50
N LYS A 225 35.23 36.84 -7.27
CA LYS A 225 35.50 37.88 -8.28
C LYS A 225 35.43 39.28 -7.70
N VAL A 226 34.64 39.42 -6.65
CA VAL A 226 34.24 40.70 -6.07
C VAL A 226 35.09 41.03 -4.85
N GLY A 227 35.38 42.31 -4.62
CA GLY A 227 36.18 42.79 -3.49
C GLY A 227 35.38 43.40 -2.33
N SER A 228 34.08 43.64 -2.51
CA SER A 228 33.23 44.30 -1.51
C SER A 228 31.83 43.70 -1.41
N PHE A 229 31.14 43.88 -0.28
CA PHE A 229 29.77 43.39 -0.11
C PHE A 229 28.77 44.07 -1.06
N LYS A 230 28.94 45.37 -1.37
CA LYS A 230 28.04 46.09 -2.27
C LYS A 230 28.05 45.50 -3.69
N GLU A 231 29.23 45.29 -4.23
CA GLU A 231 29.41 44.65 -5.55
C GLU A 231 28.86 43.22 -5.57
N LEU A 232 28.92 42.51 -4.44
CA LEU A 232 28.42 41.14 -4.33
C LEU A 232 26.89 41.12 -4.41
N ASP A 233 26.23 42.00 -3.67
CA ASP A 233 24.77 42.14 -3.68
C ASP A 233 24.23 42.55 -5.05
N GLU A 234 24.92 43.47 -5.74
CA GLU A 234 24.56 43.91 -7.10
C GLU A 234 24.68 42.76 -8.11
N GLN A 235 25.83 42.05 -8.13
CA GLN A 235 26.04 40.94 -9.05
C GLN A 235 25.11 39.76 -8.75
N TRP A 236 24.84 39.48 -7.48
CA TRP A 236 23.91 38.41 -7.09
C TRP A 236 22.46 38.73 -7.47
N SER A 237 22.04 39.98 -7.28
CA SER A 237 20.71 40.45 -7.70
C SER A 237 20.54 40.38 -9.23
N SER A 238 21.60 40.74 -9.97
CA SER A 238 21.61 40.60 -11.44
C SER A 238 21.55 39.15 -11.89
N TYR A 239 22.21 38.23 -11.19
CA TYR A 239 22.20 36.80 -11.50
C TYR A 239 20.76 36.23 -11.43
N HIS A 240 20.02 36.56 -10.37
CA HIS A 240 18.63 36.13 -10.22
C HIS A 240 17.66 36.82 -11.18
N SER A 241 17.90 38.08 -11.50
CA SER A 241 17.07 38.83 -12.46
C SER A 241 17.24 38.31 -13.90
N SER A 242 18.38 37.67 -14.21
CA SER A 242 18.69 37.13 -15.54
C SER A 242 17.99 35.81 -15.89
N GLY A 243 17.14 35.27 -15.00
CA GLY A 243 16.23 34.16 -15.31
C GLY A 243 16.92 32.85 -15.71
N LYS A 244 17.98 32.46 -15.01
CA LYS A 244 18.54 31.08 -15.06
C LYS A 244 18.09 30.24 -13.87
#